data_AF-A0A3N5SK22-F1
#
_entry.id   AF-A0A3N5SK22-F1
#
_cell.length_a   1.000
_cell.length_b   1.000
_cell.length_c   1.000
_cell.angle_alpha   90.00
_cell.angle_beta   90.00
_cell.angle_gamma   90.00
#
_symmetry.space_group_name_H-M   'P 1'
#
loop_
_entity.id
_entity.type
_entity.pdbx_description
1 polymer ?
#
loop_
_entity_poly.entity_id
_entity_poly.type
_entity_poly.pdbx_seq_one_letter_code
_entity_poly.pdbx_strand_id
1 'polypeptide(L)'
;MSISQTSLGIELRQDRIIVSHLRKFLKRLRVTKSDVLPLTPTKVKEEGHLEIINVLQRFLNDNNLPKDNVVLALPREKALVKLIEVPAAAKENLRKVLEYELGKHIPFPPEEASFDFQILEEKAGSLRLLLVVVKKEDVNEYLGVLKRMGIRPLAIEIVSTASANLFYFDEHPAEAGPQVLIDIGNQFYEFHFFEKGEFKEAFHFSFRNETEKGKE
;
A
#
# COMPACT_ATOMS: atom_id res chain seq x y z
N MET A 1 17.02 -23.56 -6.91
CA MET A 1 15.99 -22.57 -6.54
C MET A 1 15.11 -23.17 -5.45
N SER A 2 14.92 -22.46 -4.33
CA SER A 2 14.05 -22.95 -3.25
C SER A 2 12.61 -23.10 -3.76
N ILE A 3 12.01 -24.27 -3.55
CA ILE A 3 10.63 -24.61 -3.96
C ILE A 3 9.60 -23.88 -3.05
N SER A 4 10.04 -23.34 -1.91
CA SER A 4 9.23 -22.60 -0.95
C SER A 4 9.80 -21.20 -0.74
N GLN A 5 8.96 -20.18 -0.85
CA GLN A 5 9.28 -18.79 -0.52
C GLN A 5 8.36 -18.30 0.60
N THR A 6 8.90 -17.46 1.49
CA THR A 6 8.14 -16.79 2.55
C THR A 6 8.21 -15.29 2.38
N SER A 7 7.18 -14.59 2.85
CA SER A 7 7.12 -13.13 2.86
C SER A 7 6.42 -12.66 4.12
N LEU A 8 6.88 -11.53 4.65
CA LEU A 8 6.30 -10.87 5.82
C LEU A 8 5.70 -9.52 5.38
N GLY A 9 4.38 -9.43 5.36
CA GLY A 9 3.65 -8.18 5.19
C GLY A 9 3.49 -7.46 6.53
N ILE A 10 3.84 -6.18 6.56
CA ILE A 10 3.70 -5.31 7.74
C ILE A 10 2.96 -4.05 7.31
N GLU A 11 1.88 -3.74 8.02
CA GLU A 11 1.18 -2.47 7.90
C GLU A 11 1.23 -1.74 9.23
N LEU A 12 1.68 -0.48 9.20
CA LEU A 12 1.86 0.35 10.39
C LEU A 12 0.81 1.47 10.41
N ARG A 13 -0.14 1.36 11.34
CA ARG A 13 -1.16 2.39 11.62
C ARG A 13 -0.86 3.09 12.94
N GLN A 14 -1.63 4.13 13.25
CA GLN A 14 -1.46 4.90 14.50
C GLN A 14 -1.87 4.11 15.75
N ASP A 15 -2.82 3.19 15.64
CA ASP A 15 -3.43 2.47 16.76
C ASP A 15 -3.17 0.96 16.74
N ARG A 16 -2.51 0.45 15.68
CA ARG A 16 -2.23 -0.97 15.51
C ARG A 16 -1.13 -1.24 14.49
N ILE A 17 -0.55 -2.43 14.58
CA ILE A 17 0.27 -3.05 13.55
C ILE A 17 -0.50 -4.26 13.02
N ILE A 18 -0.64 -4.38 11.70
CA ILE A 18 -1.17 -5.58 11.07
C ILE A 18 0.00 -6.35 10.47
N VAL A 19 0.13 -7.62 10.83
CA VAL A 19 1.20 -8.48 10.34
C VAL A 19 0.61 -9.70 9.66
N SER A 20 1.14 -10.06 8.50
CA SER A 20 0.86 -11.34 7.84
C SER A 20 2.15 -11.99 7.38
N HIS A 21 2.33 -13.27 7.68
CA HIS A 21 3.42 -14.07 7.18
C HIS A 21 2.87 -15.16 6.28
N LEU A 22 3.27 -15.10 5.02
CA LEU A 22 2.80 -15.98 3.96
C LEU A 22 3.90 -16.97 3.59
N ARG A 23 3.49 -18.19 3.24
CA ARG A 23 4.34 -19.18 2.58
C ARG A 23 3.71 -19.55 1.25
N LYS A 24 4.50 -19.46 0.17
CA LYS A 24 4.14 -19.94 -1.16
C LYS A 24 4.81 -21.28 -1.43
N PHE A 25 4.01 -22.26 -1.81
CA PHE A 25 4.49 -23.54 -2.35
C PHE A 25 3.76 -23.82 -3.66
N LEU A 26 4.49 -23.86 -4.77
CA LEU A 26 3.93 -23.85 -6.12
C LEU A 26 2.94 -22.67 -6.31
N LYS A 27 1.67 -22.95 -6.63
CA LYS A 27 0.61 -21.95 -6.78
C LYS A 27 -0.18 -21.68 -5.48
N ARG A 28 0.09 -22.40 -4.40
CA ARG A 28 -0.69 -22.26 -3.15
C ARG A 28 -0.01 -21.26 -2.22
N LEU A 29 -0.74 -20.22 -1.83
CA LEU A 29 -0.41 -19.38 -0.69
C LEU A 29 -1.04 -19.95 0.58
N ARG A 30 -0.31 -19.87 1.68
CA ARG A 30 -0.82 -20.14 3.02
C ARG A 30 -0.39 -19.03 3.96
N VAL A 31 -1.34 -18.51 4.71
CA VAL A 31 -1.04 -17.70 5.89
C VAL A 31 -0.50 -18.65 6.96
N THR A 32 0.76 -18.49 7.33
CA THR A 32 1.34 -19.29 8.43
C THR A 32 1.25 -18.55 9.77
N LYS A 33 1.16 -17.21 9.72
CA LYS A 33 0.89 -16.38 10.89
C LYS A 33 0.23 -15.08 10.43
N SER A 34 -0.73 -14.59 11.22
CA SER A 34 -1.26 -13.23 11.07
C SER A 34 -1.71 -12.74 12.43
N ASP A 35 -1.62 -11.44 12.68
CA ASP A 35 -2.11 -10.82 13.91
C ASP A 35 -2.36 -9.33 13.74
N VAL A 36 -3.17 -8.78 14.64
CA VAL A 36 -3.43 -7.34 14.78
C VAL A 36 -2.95 -6.93 16.16
N LEU A 37 -1.81 -6.26 16.19
CA LEU A 37 -1.12 -5.87 17.42
C LEU A 37 -1.55 -4.45 17.80
N PRO A 38 -2.26 -4.25 18.92
CA PRO A 38 -2.68 -2.91 19.32
C PRO A 38 -1.48 -2.03 19.69
N LEU A 39 -1.59 -0.74 19.40
CA LEU A 39 -0.68 0.32 19.82
C LEU A 39 -1.43 1.35 20.65
N THR A 40 -0.69 2.13 21.43
CA THR A 40 -1.23 3.24 22.20
C THR A 40 -0.95 4.54 21.43
N PRO A 41 -1.97 5.20 20.85
CA PRO A 41 -1.73 6.42 20.10
C PRO A 41 -1.08 7.49 20.99
N THR A 42 0.08 7.99 20.57
CA THR A 42 0.80 9.08 21.23
C THR A 42 1.11 10.20 20.25
N LYS A 43 1.13 11.44 20.74
CA LYS A 43 1.57 12.61 19.96
C LYS A 43 3.10 12.73 19.94
N VAL A 44 3.80 12.00 20.79
CA VAL A 44 5.27 12.04 20.86
C VAL A 44 5.83 10.99 19.90
N LYS A 45 6.38 11.46 18.78
CA LYS A 45 6.86 10.62 17.67
C LYS A 45 7.80 9.49 18.12
N GLU A 46 8.80 9.81 18.94
CA GLU A 46 9.79 8.82 19.40
C GLU A 46 9.17 7.76 20.33
N GLU A 47 8.21 8.13 21.18
CA GLU A 47 7.49 7.15 22.02
C GLU A 47 6.71 6.16 21.16
N GLY A 48 6.00 6.66 20.14
CA GLY A 48 5.28 5.81 19.19
C GLY A 48 6.21 4.90 18.41
N HIS A 49 7.37 5.40 17.98
CA HIS A 49 8.38 4.60 17.29
C HIS A 49 8.93 3.48 18.18
N LEU A 50 9.22 3.78 19.46
CA LEU A 50 9.68 2.80 20.44
C LEU A 50 8.61 1.74 20.73
N GLU A 51 7.35 2.13 20.86
CA GLU A 51 6.25 1.19 21.06
C GLU A 51 6.12 0.24 19.86
N ILE A 52 6.11 0.77 18.64
CA ILE A 52 6.07 -0.04 17.40
C ILE A 52 7.21 -1.06 17.39
N ILE A 53 8.44 -0.62 17.67
CA ILE A 53 9.62 -1.48 17.70
C ILE A 53 9.43 -2.59 18.73
N ASN A 54 9.05 -2.26 19.96
CA ASN A 54 8.91 -3.22 21.04
C ASN A 54 7.82 -4.27 20.75
N VAL A 55 6.66 -3.82 20.28
CA VAL A 55 5.51 -4.69 19.97
C VAL A 55 5.84 -5.61 18.80
N LEU A 56 6.36 -5.06 17.70
CA LEU A 56 6.69 -5.85 16.52
C LEU A 56 7.87 -6.80 16.78
N GLN A 57 8.93 -6.37 17.47
CA GLN A 57 10.05 -7.26 17.81
C GLN A 57 9.61 -8.44 18.68
N ARG A 58 8.78 -8.18 19.69
CA ARG A 58 8.20 -9.25 20.52
C ARG A 58 7.43 -10.24 19.67
N PHE A 59 6.52 -9.76 18.82
CA PHE A 59 5.74 -10.63 17.94
C PHE A 59 6.61 -11.49 17.03
N LEU A 60 7.63 -10.90 16.38
CA LEU A 60 8.53 -11.64 15.49
C LEU A 60 9.32 -12.72 16.25
N ASN A 61 9.82 -12.39 17.44
CA ASN A 61 10.58 -13.33 18.27
C ASN A 61 9.70 -14.47 18.81
N ASP A 62 8.55 -14.15 19.39
CA ASP A 62 7.62 -15.14 19.97
C ASP A 62 7.13 -16.17 18.94
N ASN A 63 7.08 -15.77 17.66
CA ASN A 63 6.63 -16.62 16.56
C ASN A 63 7.78 -17.16 15.70
N ASN A 64 9.05 -16.90 16.08
CA ASN A 64 10.24 -17.28 15.31
C ASN A 64 10.16 -16.90 13.82
N LEU A 65 9.62 -15.70 13.54
CA LEU A 65 9.45 -15.23 12.16
C LEU A 65 10.74 -14.57 11.66
N PRO A 66 11.18 -14.89 10.43
CA PRO A 66 12.36 -14.26 9.87
C PRO A 66 12.06 -12.80 9.49
N LYS A 67 13.12 -11.99 9.45
CA LYS A 67 13.10 -10.57 9.08
C LYS A 67 13.49 -10.34 7.61
N ASP A 68 13.38 -11.37 6.78
CA ASP A 68 13.66 -11.33 5.35
C ASP A 68 12.36 -11.22 4.55
N ASN A 69 12.48 -10.86 3.27
CA ASN A 69 11.35 -10.75 2.35
C ASN A 69 10.18 -9.91 2.91
N VAL A 70 10.50 -8.78 3.54
CA VAL A 70 9.50 -7.90 4.16
C VAL A 70 8.89 -6.99 3.10
N VAL A 71 7.56 -6.89 3.09
CA VAL A 71 6.80 -5.90 2.32
C VAL A 71 6.11 -4.95 3.30
N LEU A 72 6.33 -3.66 3.12
CA LEU A 72 5.68 -2.61 3.91
C LEU A 72 4.43 -2.11 3.17
N ALA A 73 3.27 -2.22 3.79
CA ALA A 73 2.05 -1.59 3.32
C ALA A 73 1.84 -0.24 4.03
N LEU A 74 1.70 0.82 3.25
CA LEU A 74 1.36 2.15 3.74
C LEU A 74 -0.16 2.29 3.86
N PRO A 75 -0.66 2.91 4.95
CA PRO A 75 -2.07 3.23 5.07
C PRO A 75 -2.57 4.06 3.90
N ARG A 76 -3.79 3.80 3.44
CA ARG A 76 -4.35 4.40 2.23
C ARG A 76 -4.46 5.93 2.31
N GLU A 77 -4.70 6.46 3.50
CA GLU A 77 -4.77 7.89 3.81
C GLU A 77 -3.44 8.65 3.60
N LYS A 78 -2.32 7.93 3.53
CA LYS A 78 -1.00 8.52 3.24
C LYS A 78 -0.71 8.67 1.74
N ALA A 79 -1.58 8.12 0.89
CA ALA A 79 -1.39 8.08 -0.54
C ALA A 79 -2.44 8.89 -1.30
N LEU A 80 -2.00 9.56 -2.35
CA LEU A 80 -2.82 10.09 -3.41
C LEU A 80 -2.78 9.11 -4.58
N VAL A 81 -3.95 8.56 -4.93
CA VAL A 81 -4.10 7.62 -6.04
C VAL A 81 -4.91 8.32 -7.13
N LYS A 82 -4.38 8.35 -8.35
CA LYS A 82 -5.03 9.00 -9.50
C LYS A 82 -4.95 8.14 -10.74
N LEU A 83 -6.01 8.21 -11.55
CA LEU A 83 -5.95 7.78 -12.94
C LEU A 83 -5.62 8.98 -13.80
N ILE A 84 -4.56 8.84 -14.59
CA ILE A 84 -4.09 9.89 -15.49
C ILE A 84 -3.89 9.32 -16.89
N GLU A 85 -3.96 10.19 -17.88
CA GLU A 85 -3.62 9.86 -19.25
C GLU A 85 -2.46 10.73 -19.72
N VAL A 86 -1.47 10.09 -20.34
CA VAL A 86 -0.31 10.77 -20.93
C VAL A 86 -0.16 10.34 -22.39
N PRO A 87 0.50 11.11 -23.26
CA PRO A 87 0.73 10.71 -24.65
C PRO A 87 1.51 9.39 -24.75
N ALA A 88 1.16 8.52 -25.72
CA ALA A 88 1.85 7.25 -25.95
C ALA A 88 3.37 7.42 -26.20
N ALA A 89 3.76 8.54 -26.81
CA ALA A 89 5.17 8.91 -27.03
C ALA A 89 5.99 9.04 -25.72
N ALA A 90 5.34 9.21 -24.56
CA ALA A 90 6.01 9.29 -23.27
C ALA A 90 6.57 7.94 -22.78
N LYS A 91 6.13 6.81 -23.36
CA LYS A 91 6.39 5.44 -22.84
C LYS A 91 7.87 5.17 -22.54
N GLU A 92 8.78 5.55 -23.43
CA GLU A 92 10.22 5.27 -23.29
C GLU A 92 10.87 6.05 -22.13
N ASN A 93 10.32 7.21 -21.76
CA ASN A 93 10.85 8.08 -20.70
C ASN A 93 9.77 8.39 -19.64
N LEU A 94 8.84 7.47 -19.43
CA LEU A 94 7.59 7.76 -18.73
C LEU A 94 7.81 8.30 -17.31
N ARG A 95 8.75 7.73 -16.55
CA ARG A 95 9.07 8.22 -15.20
C ARG A 95 9.50 9.69 -15.20
N LYS A 96 10.36 10.11 -16.14
CA LYS A 96 10.80 11.51 -16.27
C LYS A 96 9.64 12.42 -16.64
N VAL A 97 8.80 12.00 -17.58
CA VAL A 97 7.60 12.76 -17.96
C VAL A 97 6.69 12.96 -16.74
N LEU A 98 6.44 11.90 -15.98
CA LEU A 98 5.64 11.97 -14.77
C LEU A 98 6.27 12.84 -13.68
N GLU A 99 7.59 12.88 -13.53
CA GLU A 99 8.28 13.81 -12.63
C GLU A 99 7.96 15.27 -12.97
N TYR A 100 7.93 15.63 -14.26
CA TYR A 100 7.54 16.98 -14.70
C TYR A 100 6.05 17.27 -14.54
N GLU A 101 5.20 16.27 -14.74
CA GLU A 101 3.75 16.42 -14.62
C GLU A 101 3.26 16.37 -13.18
N LEU A 102 4.07 15.83 -12.25
CA LEU A 102 3.66 15.51 -10.89
C LEU A 102 3.01 16.71 -10.18
N GLY A 103 3.58 17.91 -10.35
CA GLY A 103 3.07 19.15 -9.75
C GLY A 103 1.65 19.52 -10.18
N LYS A 104 1.14 19.02 -11.30
CA LYS A 104 -0.26 19.17 -11.73
C LYS A 104 -1.21 18.27 -10.94
N HIS A 105 -0.68 17.22 -10.30
CA HIS A 105 -1.45 16.13 -9.71
C HIS A 105 -1.44 16.12 -8.18
N ILE A 106 -0.54 16.83 -7.51
CA ILE A 106 -0.40 16.82 -6.05
C ILE A 106 -0.60 18.21 -5.42
N PRO A 107 -1.11 18.29 -4.17
CA PRO A 107 -1.28 19.55 -3.45
C PRO A 107 -0.05 19.96 -2.61
N PHE A 108 1.14 19.47 -2.96
CA PHE A 108 2.40 19.72 -2.25
C PHE A 108 3.59 19.71 -3.24
N PRO A 109 4.80 20.11 -2.85
CA PRO A 109 5.92 20.20 -3.79
C PRO A 109 6.34 18.84 -4.38
N PRO A 110 6.56 18.73 -5.71
CA PRO A 110 7.01 17.49 -6.36
C PRO A 110 8.29 16.88 -5.78
N GLU A 111 9.21 17.71 -5.30
CA GLU A 111 10.46 17.29 -4.67
C GLU A 111 10.24 16.55 -3.34
N GLU A 112 9.09 16.75 -2.69
CA GLU A 112 8.69 16.04 -1.47
C GLU A 112 7.94 14.74 -1.77
N ALA A 113 7.67 14.43 -3.04
CA ALA A 113 6.88 13.27 -3.44
C ALA A 113 7.74 12.04 -3.75
N SER A 114 7.31 10.89 -3.24
CA SER A 114 7.71 9.57 -3.74
C SER A 114 6.53 9.02 -4.53
N PHE A 115 6.76 8.50 -5.72
CA PHE A 115 5.67 8.01 -6.56
C PHE A 115 6.06 6.77 -7.35
N ASP A 116 5.04 5.99 -7.67
CA ASP A 116 5.12 4.90 -8.62
C ASP A 116 3.87 4.85 -9.50
N PHE A 117 3.93 4.08 -10.59
CA PHE A 117 2.84 4.00 -11.54
C PHE A 117 2.73 2.62 -12.17
N GLN A 118 1.50 2.28 -12.58
CA GLN A 118 1.18 1.09 -13.36
C GLN A 118 0.51 1.52 -14.66
N ILE A 119 1.01 1.04 -15.81
CA ILE A 119 0.29 1.18 -17.08
C ILE A 119 -0.91 0.22 -17.05
N LEU A 120 -2.11 0.76 -17.19
CA LEU A 120 -3.36 0.01 -17.21
C LEU A 120 -3.81 -0.29 -18.64
N GLU A 121 -3.64 0.68 -19.54
CA GLU A 121 -4.08 0.56 -20.93
C GLU A 121 -3.14 1.36 -21.84
N GLU A 122 -2.86 0.81 -23.03
CA GLU A 122 -2.08 1.45 -24.08
C GLU A 122 -2.94 1.55 -25.35
N LYS A 123 -3.27 2.78 -25.74
CA LYS A 123 -3.98 3.10 -26.98
C LYS A 123 -3.03 3.73 -27.97
N ALA A 124 -3.42 3.80 -29.24
CA ALA A 124 -2.61 4.35 -30.32
C ALA A 124 -2.08 5.78 -30.06
N GLY A 125 -2.72 6.56 -29.19
CA GLY A 125 -2.30 7.93 -28.86
C GLY A 125 -2.02 8.21 -27.38
N SER A 126 -2.44 7.35 -26.45
CA SER A 126 -2.34 7.61 -25.00
C SER A 126 -2.05 6.36 -24.19
N LEU A 127 -1.44 6.58 -23.02
CA LEU A 127 -1.30 5.60 -21.96
C LEU A 127 -2.21 6.01 -20.81
N ARG A 128 -3.05 5.08 -20.35
CA ARG A 128 -3.82 5.26 -19.12
C ARG A 128 -3.06 4.61 -17.97
N LEU A 129 -2.81 5.38 -16.91
CA LEU A 129 -1.93 5.00 -15.81
C LEU A 129 -2.66 5.09 -14.47
N LEU A 130 -2.39 4.14 -13.57
CA LEU A 130 -2.61 4.31 -12.15
C LEU A 130 -1.36 4.95 -11.55
N LEU A 131 -1.46 6.20 -11.10
CA LEU A 131 -0.41 6.92 -10.41
C LEU A 131 -0.67 6.86 -8.90
N VAL A 132 0.34 6.43 -8.13
CA VAL A 132 0.33 6.44 -6.67
C VAL A 132 1.42 7.38 -6.18
N VAL A 133 1.05 8.36 -5.36
CA VAL A 133 1.97 9.36 -4.81
C VAL A 133 1.84 9.41 -3.29
N VAL A 134 2.97 9.40 -2.60
CA VAL A 134 3.07 9.52 -1.14
C VAL A 134 4.13 10.57 -0.80
N LYS A 135 4.05 11.18 0.37
CA LYS A 135 5.12 12.08 0.80
C LYS A 135 6.36 11.28 1.20
N LYS A 136 7.55 11.76 0.82
CA LYS A 136 8.84 11.18 1.21
C LYS A 136 8.99 11.12 2.72
N GLU A 137 8.49 12.12 3.45
CA GLU A 137 8.53 12.15 4.91
C GLU A 137 7.83 10.93 5.54
N ASP A 138 6.66 10.57 5.03
CA ASP A 138 5.88 9.42 5.53
C ASP A 138 6.62 8.11 5.25
N VAL A 139 7.13 7.92 4.02
CA VAL A 139 7.90 6.73 3.66
C VAL A 139 9.15 6.59 4.52
N ASN A 140 9.91 7.67 4.67
CA ASN A 140 11.16 7.68 5.41
C ASN A 140 10.94 7.43 6.91
N GLU A 141 9.82 7.88 7.46
CA GLU A 141 9.44 7.60 8.84
C GLU A 141 9.28 6.09 9.09
N TYR A 142 8.45 5.41 8.29
CA TYR A 142 8.25 3.97 8.42
C TYR A 142 9.54 3.18 8.18
N LEU A 143 10.34 3.57 7.18
CA LEU A 143 11.65 2.97 6.93
C LEU A 143 12.62 3.18 8.09
N GLY A 144 12.59 4.34 8.73
CA GLY A 144 13.40 4.64 9.91
C GLY A 144 13.11 3.69 11.08
N VAL A 145 11.82 3.45 11.35
CA VAL A 145 11.39 2.49 12.38
C VAL A 145 11.87 1.07 12.07
N LEU A 146 11.62 0.58 10.85
CA LEU A 146 12.04 -0.76 10.45
C LEU A 146 13.58 -0.93 10.44
N LYS A 147 14.32 0.11 10.03
CA LYS A 147 15.77 0.12 10.03
C LYS A 147 16.36 -0.09 11.44
N ARG A 148 15.75 0.49 12.47
CA ARG A 148 16.17 0.29 13.88
C ARG A 148 16.01 -1.17 14.34
N MET A 149 15.18 -1.96 13.65
CA MET A 149 14.98 -3.39 13.90
C MET A 149 15.86 -4.30 13.04
N GLY A 150 16.70 -3.71 12.18
CA GLY A 150 17.49 -4.43 11.17
C GLY A 150 16.68 -4.89 9.96
N ILE A 151 15.47 -4.35 9.77
CA ILE A 151 14.58 -4.72 8.66
C ILE A 151 14.77 -3.73 7.50
N ARG A 152 14.98 -4.27 6.30
CA ARG A 152 14.96 -3.52 5.05
C ARG A 152 13.87 -4.09 4.14
N PRO A 153 12.74 -3.40 3.96
CA PRO A 153 11.68 -3.87 3.06
C PRO A 153 12.20 -4.09 1.65
N LEU A 154 11.73 -5.14 0.99
CA LEU A 154 11.96 -5.40 -0.44
C LEU A 154 11.08 -4.53 -1.32
N ALA A 155 9.87 -4.23 -0.84
CA ALA A 155 8.89 -3.42 -1.54
C ALA A 155 8.08 -2.60 -0.54
N ILE A 156 7.52 -1.52 -1.06
CA ILE A 156 6.56 -0.67 -0.37
C ILE A 156 5.34 -0.56 -1.29
N GLU A 157 4.16 -0.82 -0.76
CA GLU A 157 2.90 -0.68 -1.49
C GLU A 157 1.87 0.06 -0.61
N ILE A 158 0.69 0.35 -1.16
CA ILE A 158 -0.44 0.84 -0.36
C ILE A 158 -1.41 -0.31 -0.08
N VAL A 159 -2.15 -0.25 1.02
CA VAL A 159 -3.13 -1.29 1.40
C VAL A 159 -4.10 -1.60 0.26
N SER A 160 -4.55 -0.58 -0.46
CA SER A 160 -5.51 -0.74 -1.55
C SER A 160 -4.99 -1.57 -2.73
N THR A 161 -3.72 -1.39 -3.11
CA THR A 161 -3.09 -2.21 -4.18
C THR A 161 -2.82 -3.62 -3.68
N ALA A 162 -2.46 -3.78 -2.40
CA ALA A 162 -2.27 -5.09 -1.78
C ALA A 162 -3.58 -5.91 -1.78
N SER A 163 -4.70 -5.26 -1.42
CA SER A 163 -6.03 -5.87 -1.44
C SER A 163 -6.47 -6.27 -2.85
N ALA A 164 -6.23 -5.42 -3.86
CA ALA A 164 -6.48 -5.76 -5.26
C ALA A 164 -5.62 -6.95 -5.73
N ASN A 165 -4.34 -6.98 -5.36
CA ASN A 165 -3.44 -8.10 -5.67
C ASN A 165 -3.92 -9.41 -5.04
N LEU A 166 -4.40 -9.37 -3.80
CA LEU A 166 -4.95 -10.54 -3.11
C LEU A 166 -6.24 -11.03 -3.77
N PHE A 167 -7.15 -10.11 -4.12
CA PHE A 167 -8.40 -10.43 -4.82
C PHE A 167 -8.13 -11.19 -6.12
N TYR A 168 -7.12 -10.77 -6.90
CA TYR A 168 -6.74 -11.45 -8.15
C TYR A 168 -5.84 -12.67 -8.00
N PHE A 169 -5.26 -12.88 -6.83
CA PHE A 169 -4.40 -14.04 -6.63
C PHE A 169 -5.21 -15.35 -6.75
N ASP A 170 -6.44 -15.36 -6.24
CA ASP A 170 -7.30 -16.56 -6.19
C ASP A 170 -8.28 -16.64 -7.38
N GLU A 171 -8.70 -15.50 -7.93
CA GLU A 171 -9.68 -15.43 -9.03
C GLU A 171 -9.01 -15.19 -10.39
N HIS A 172 -9.01 -16.22 -11.25
CA HIS A 172 -8.76 -16.13 -12.69
C HIS A 172 -9.98 -16.52 -13.56
N PRO A 173 -11.21 -16.01 -13.37
CA PRO A 173 -12.17 -16.10 -14.45
C PRO A 173 -11.96 -14.89 -15.35
N ALA A 174 -11.28 -15.08 -16.47
CA ALA A 174 -11.37 -14.16 -17.61
C ALA A 174 -12.84 -13.93 -18.07
N GLU A 175 -13.76 -14.75 -17.55
CA GLU A 175 -15.21 -14.74 -17.75
C GLU A 175 -16.00 -14.11 -16.58
N ALA A 176 -15.34 -13.57 -15.55
CA ALA A 176 -16.04 -12.85 -14.49
C ALA A 176 -16.63 -11.56 -15.09
N GLY A 177 -17.92 -11.33 -14.82
CA GLY A 177 -18.57 -10.04 -15.12
C GLY A 177 -17.93 -8.89 -14.34
N PRO A 178 -18.47 -7.67 -14.44
CA PRO A 178 -17.98 -6.54 -13.66
C PRO A 178 -17.95 -6.84 -12.15
N GLN A 179 -16.81 -6.60 -11.52
CA GLN A 179 -16.56 -6.83 -10.09
C GLN A 179 -16.19 -5.53 -9.40
N VAL A 180 -16.53 -5.43 -8.11
CA VAL A 180 -16.17 -4.28 -7.27
C VAL A 180 -15.58 -4.79 -5.97
N LEU A 181 -14.36 -4.35 -5.65
CA LEU A 181 -13.78 -4.49 -4.32
C LEU A 181 -14.08 -3.21 -3.55
N ILE A 182 -14.66 -3.35 -2.36
CA ILE A 182 -14.98 -2.22 -1.48
C ILE A 182 -14.09 -2.33 -0.24
N ASP A 183 -13.22 -1.34 -0.05
CA ASP A 183 -12.48 -1.13 1.18
C ASP A 183 -13.23 -0.10 2.04
N ILE A 184 -13.48 -0.46 3.30
CA ILE A 184 -14.21 0.35 4.26
C ILE A 184 -13.27 0.67 5.41
N GLY A 185 -12.67 1.86 5.35
CA GLY A 185 -11.84 2.39 6.42
C GLY A 185 -12.65 3.18 7.45
N ASN A 186 -11.99 3.59 8.53
CA ASN A 186 -12.62 4.36 9.61
C ASN A 186 -13.21 5.71 9.16
N GLN A 187 -12.70 6.28 8.07
CA GLN A 187 -13.06 7.61 7.56
C GLN A 187 -13.10 7.65 6.03
N PHE A 188 -13.12 6.49 5.36
CA PHE A 188 -13.25 6.43 3.92
C PHE A 188 -13.94 5.17 3.44
N TYR A 189 -14.58 5.28 2.27
CA TYR A 189 -14.92 4.17 1.42
C TYR A 189 -14.07 4.25 0.16
N GLU A 190 -13.49 3.14 -0.26
CA GLU A 190 -12.81 3.05 -1.54
C GLU A 190 -13.38 1.90 -2.37
N PHE A 191 -13.75 2.22 -3.60
CA PHE A 191 -14.31 1.28 -4.55
C PHE A 191 -13.29 1.07 -5.65
N HIS A 192 -12.94 -0.18 -5.93
CA HIS A 192 -12.09 -0.57 -7.05
C HIS A 192 -12.93 -1.37 -8.02
N PHE A 193 -13.08 -0.85 -9.23
CA PHE A 193 -13.87 -1.43 -10.30
C PHE A 193 -12.98 -2.25 -11.22
N PHE A 194 -13.44 -3.46 -11.49
CA PHE A 194 -12.72 -4.45 -12.24
C PHE A 194 -13.60 -5.05 -13.32
N GLU A 195 -13.04 -5.29 -14.50
CA GLU A 195 -13.72 -5.95 -15.60
C GLU A 195 -12.73 -6.85 -16.35
N LYS A 196 -13.09 -8.12 -16.56
CA LYS A 196 -12.24 -9.14 -17.22
C LYS A 196 -10.85 -9.29 -16.60
N GLY A 197 -10.74 -9.16 -15.28
CA GLY A 197 -9.46 -9.27 -14.59
C GLY A 197 -8.60 -8.00 -14.62
N GLU A 198 -9.10 -6.90 -15.18
CA GLU A 198 -8.37 -5.63 -15.27
C GLU A 198 -8.98 -4.55 -14.39
N PHE A 199 -8.12 -3.80 -13.70
CA PHE A 199 -8.50 -2.58 -13.00
C PHE A 199 -9.00 -1.52 -13.99
N LYS A 200 -10.21 -1.02 -13.77
CA LYS A 200 -10.85 -0.02 -14.64
C LYS A 200 -10.95 1.35 -13.99
N GLU A 201 -11.32 1.43 -12.73
CA GLU A 201 -11.50 2.69 -12.03
C GLU A 201 -11.41 2.54 -10.51
N ALA A 202 -11.04 3.60 -9.80
CA ALA A 202 -11.20 3.66 -8.35
C ALA A 202 -11.86 4.97 -7.93
N PHE A 203 -12.78 4.87 -6.98
CA PHE A 203 -13.41 6.02 -6.34
C PHE A 203 -13.11 6.00 -4.86
N HIS A 204 -12.58 7.11 -4.36
CA HIS A 204 -12.28 7.30 -2.95
C HIS A 204 -13.20 8.38 -2.37
N PHE A 205 -13.96 8.02 -1.35
CA PHE A 205 -14.87 8.91 -0.63
C PHE A 205 -14.45 8.97 0.83
N SER A 206 -13.82 10.07 1.21
CA SER A 206 -13.50 10.36 2.61
C SER A 206 -14.64 11.10 3.30
N PHE A 207 -14.92 10.76 4.56
CA PHE A 207 -15.94 11.38 5.40
C PHE A 207 -15.38 11.69 6.79
N ARG A 208 -15.90 12.73 7.44
CA ARG A 208 -15.56 13.05 8.84
C ARG A 208 -16.53 12.35 9.77
N ASN A 209 -16.03 11.66 10.79
CA ASN A 209 -16.88 11.10 11.85
C ASN A 209 -17.44 12.24 12.72
N GLU A 210 -18.75 12.23 12.98
CA GLU A 210 -19.47 13.29 13.69
C GLU A 210 -19.00 13.52 15.15
N THR A 211 -18.18 12.62 15.70
CA THR A 211 -17.64 12.70 17.06
C THR A 211 -16.62 13.82 17.33
N GLU A 212 -16.19 14.57 16.30
CA GLU A 212 -15.27 15.72 16.48
C GLU A 212 -15.98 17.09 16.57
N LYS A 213 -17.33 17.14 16.57
CA LYS A 213 -18.09 18.41 16.74
C LYS A 213 -18.13 18.96 18.17
N GLY A 214 -17.49 18.30 19.14
CA GLY A 214 -17.68 18.58 20.58
C GLY A 214 -16.53 19.29 21.31
N LYS A 215 -15.59 19.93 20.61
CA LYS A 215 -14.51 20.72 21.23
C LYS A 215 -14.22 21.99 20.43
N GLU A 216 -15.15 22.94 20.49
CA GLU A 216 -14.84 24.37 20.39
C GLU A 216 -14.61 24.93 21.80
#